data_AF-A0AAD8Q563-F1
#
_entry.id   AF-A0AAD8Q563-F1
#
_cell.length_a   1.000
_cell.length_b   1.000
_cell.length_c   1.000
_cell.angle_alpha   90.00
_cell.angle_beta   90.00
_cell.angle_gamma   90.00
#
_symmetry.space_group_name_H-M   'P 1'
#
loop_
_entity.id
_entity.type
_entity.pdbx_description
1 polymer ?
#
loop_
_entity_poly.entity_id
_entity_poly.type
_entity_poly.pdbx_seq_one_letter_code
_entity_poly.pdbx_strand_id
1 'polypeptide(L)' 'MITTVDQRMNTTKPDILSPKPTCHTFDASADGYGRAEGAGTLFLSRLSDAIRDGDPIRGVVRSSAVST' A
#
# COMPACT_ATOMS: atom_id res chain seq x y z
N MET A 1 -0.59 1.06 -12.00
CA MET A 1 0.24 1.62 -13.07
C MET A 1 -0.28 3.01 -13.42
N ILE A 2 0.56 4.01 -13.25
CA ILE A 2 0.53 5.40 -13.68
C ILE A 2 0.89 5.42 -15.17
N THR A 3 -0.13 5.30 -16.02
CA THR A 3 0.06 5.18 -17.46
C THR A 3 -0.21 6.47 -18.21
N THR A 4 -0.85 7.45 -17.56
CA THR A 4 -1.20 8.73 -18.18
C THR A 4 -0.77 9.93 -17.35
N VAL A 5 -0.55 11.05 -18.03
CA VAL A 5 -0.22 12.33 -17.41
C VAL A 5 -1.40 12.88 -16.61
N ASP A 6 -2.64 12.65 -17.04
CA ASP A 6 -3.84 13.12 -16.36
C ASP A 6 -3.98 12.54 -14.95
N GLN A 7 -3.54 11.29 -14.73
CA GLN A 7 -3.51 10.70 -13.39
C GLN A 7 -2.59 11.47 -12.43
N ARG A 8 -1.48 12.02 -12.93
CA ARG A 8 -0.61 12.92 -12.15
C ARG A 8 -1.27 14.28 -11.97
N MET A 9 -1.79 14.88 -13.05
CA MET A 9 -2.37 16.22 -12.98
C MET A 9 -3.57 16.29 -12.03
N ASN A 10 -4.44 15.28 -12.03
CA ASN A 10 -5.58 15.23 -11.13
C ASN A 10 -5.19 15.05 -9.66
N THR A 11 -4.02 14.49 -9.37
CA THR A 11 -3.50 14.38 -8.00
C THR A 11 -2.65 15.59 -7.58
N THR A 12 -2.06 16.33 -8.52
CA THR A 12 -1.43 17.63 -8.21
C THR A 12 -2.45 18.72 -7.89
N LYS A 13 -3.60 18.76 -8.57
CA LYS A 13 -4.64 19.79 -8.35
C LYS A 13 -5.10 19.98 -6.90
N PRO A 14 -5.36 18.91 -6.11
CA PRO A 14 -5.74 19.05 -4.70
C PRO A 14 -4.54 19.21 -3.75
N ASP A 15 -3.32 19.43 -4.26
CA ASP A 15 -2.08 19.61 -3.46
C ASP A 15 -1.76 18.46 -2.50
N ILE A 16 -2.04 17.22 -2.92
CA ILE A 16 -1.76 16.01 -2.11
C ILE A 16 -0.41 15.36 -2.45
N LEU A 17 0.24 15.81 -3.52
CA LEU A 17 1.56 15.30 -3.93
C LEU A 17 2.66 16.18 -3.38
N SER A 18 3.69 15.53 -2.82
CA SER A 18 4.92 16.26 -2.53
C SER A 18 5.52 16.77 -3.87
N PRO A 19 6.10 17.99 -3.89
CA PRO A 19 6.92 18.46 -5.00
C PRO A 19 8.13 17.54 -5.27
N LYS A 20 8.57 16.79 -4.25
CA LYS A 20 9.59 15.75 -4.36
C LYS A 20 8.90 14.38 -4.54
N PRO A 21 9.49 13.45 -5.31
CA PRO A 21 8.89 12.14 -5.57
C PRO A 21 9.02 11.15 -4.38
N THR A 22 8.97 11.63 -3.14
CA THR A 22 9.24 10.85 -1.92
C THR A 22 8.21 11.15 -0.83
N CYS A 23 7.91 10.16 0.01
CA CYS A 23 7.12 10.36 1.21
C CYS A 23 8.04 10.73 2.39
N HIS A 24 7.84 11.92 2.97
CA HIS A 24 8.53 12.38 4.18
C HIS A 24 7.80 11.89 5.44
N THR A 25 7.64 10.57 5.58
CA THR A 25 6.80 9.94 6.60
C THR A 25 7.24 10.34 8.01
N PHE A 26 6.33 10.99 8.75
CA PHE A 26 6.51 11.49 10.12
C PHE A 26 7.56 12.62 10.28
N ASP A 27 8.07 13.18 9.19
CA ASP A 27 9.01 14.30 9.24
C ASP A 27 8.26 15.65 9.37
N ALA A 28 8.89 16.63 10.01
CA ALA A 28 8.31 17.98 10.16
C ALA A 28 8.12 18.71 8.81
N SER A 29 8.85 18.30 7.77
CA SER A 29 8.74 18.82 6.39
C SER A 29 7.78 18.04 5.50
N ALA A 30 6.91 17.17 6.06
CA ALA A 30 5.92 16.43 5.29
C ALA A 30 4.98 17.38 4.50
N ASP A 31 5.03 17.26 3.17
CA ASP A 31 4.41 18.18 2.21
C ASP A 31 3.55 17.44 1.15
N GLY A 32 3.10 16.22 1.48
CA GLY A 32 2.35 15.34 0.60
C GLY A 32 3.02 13.97 0.46
N TYR A 33 2.52 13.13 -0.45
CA TYR A 33 3.09 11.80 -0.71
C TYR A 33 3.72 11.69 -2.10
N GLY A 34 4.70 10.80 -2.23
CA GLY A 34 5.28 10.40 -3.50
C GLY A 34 4.44 9.30 -4.15
N ARG A 35 4.04 9.50 -5.42
CA ARG A 35 3.35 8.45 -6.18
C ARG A 35 4.32 7.38 -6.65
N ALA A 36 3.91 6.13 -6.49
CA ALA A 36 4.65 4.97 -6.95
C ALA A 36 3.71 3.93 -7.57
N GLU A 37 4.31 2.94 -8.21
CA GLU A 37 3.65 1.75 -8.70
C GLU A 37 4.15 0.51 -7.96
N GLY A 38 3.32 -0.51 -7.89
CA GLY A 38 3.69 -1.82 -7.37
C GLY A 38 2.57 -2.82 -7.63
N ALA A 39 2.92 -4.09 -7.66
CA ALA A 39 1.98 -5.20 -7.75
C ALA A 39 2.42 -6.29 -6.76
N GLY A 40 1.45 -6.91 -6.09
CA GLY A 40 1.70 -7.97 -5.12
C GLY A 40 0.46 -8.85 -4.95
N THR A 41 0.67 -10.12 -4.64
CA THR A 41 -0.40 -11.07 -4.30
C THR A 41 -0.02 -11.84 -3.05
N LEU A 42 -1.02 -12.28 -2.30
CA LEU A 42 -0.85 -13.11 -1.11
C LEU A 42 -1.73 -14.33 -1.26
N PHE A 43 -1.19 -15.50 -0.95
CA PHE A 43 -1.98 -16.71 -0.77
C PHE A 43 -2.41 -16.79 0.70
N LEU A 44 -3.71 -16.94 0.93
CA LEU A 44 -4.28 -17.03 2.27
C LEU A 44 -5.01 -18.36 2.42
N SER A 45 -4.70 -19.06 3.52
CA SER A 45 -5.42 -20.25 3.97
C SER A 45 -5.70 -20.10 5.47
N ARG A 46 -6.60 -20.95 6.00
CA ARG A 46 -6.76 -21.02 7.46
C ARG A 46 -5.47 -21.57 8.05
N LEU A 47 -5.05 -20.99 9.18
CA LEU A 47 -3.82 -21.42 9.86
C LEU A 47 -3.79 -22.93 10.14
N SER A 48 -4.93 -23.52 10.50
CA SER A 48 -5.04 -24.97 10.74
C SER A 48 -4.79 -25.81 9.49
N ASP A 49 -5.25 -25.35 8.32
CA ASP A 49 -5.04 -26.06 7.05
C ASP A 49 -3.56 -25.95 6.65
N ALA A 50 -2.97 -24.74 6.72
CA ALA A 50 -1.55 -24.55 6.45
C ALA A 50 -0.65 -25.43 7.35
N ILE A 51 -0.97 -25.55 8.64
CA ILE A 51 -0.24 -26.43 9.57
C ILE A 51 -0.42 -27.91 9.21
N ARG A 52 -1.66 -28.34 8.94
CA ARG A 52 -1.97 -29.72 8.55
C ARG A 52 -1.23 -30.12 7.27
N ASP A 53 -1.24 -29.23 6.29
CA ASP A 53 -0.72 -29.48 4.96
C ASP A 53 0.79 -29.21 4.86
N GLY A 54 1.41 -28.66 5.91
CA GLY A 54 2.84 -28.34 5.96
C GLY A 54 3.24 -27.14 5.10
N ASP A 55 2.29 -26.25 4.82
CA ASP A 55 2.51 -25.07 3.98
C ASP A 55 3.48 -24.07 4.64
N PRO A 56 4.30 -23.35 3.86
CA PRO A 56 5.19 -22.33 4.38
C PRO A 56 4.41 -21.11 4.88
N ILE A 57 4.36 -20.93 6.20
CA ILE A 57 3.71 -19.78 6.83
C ILE A 57 4.70 -18.61 6.93
N ARG A 58 4.35 -17.45 6.36
CA ARG A 58 5.15 -16.21 6.43
C ARG A 58 4.65 -15.22 7.48
N GLY A 59 3.41 -15.37 7.93
CA GLY A 59 2.77 -14.53 8.93
C GLY A 59 1.32 -14.97 9.16
N VAL A 60 0.65 -14.38 10.15
CA VAL A 60 -0.75 -14.68 10.47
C VAL A 60 -1.55 -13.39 10.59
N VAL A 61 -2.63 -13.28 9.81
CA VAL A 61 -3.63 -12.22 9.96
C VAL A 61 -4.55 -12.60 11.12
N ARG A 62 -4.43 -11.90 12.25
CA ARG A 62 -5.24 -12.18 13.45
C ARG A 62 -6.68 -11.65 13.32
N SER A 63 -6.82 -10.48 12.70
CA SER A 63 -8.11 -9.80 12.52
C SER A 63 -7.96 -8.71 11.46
N SER A 64 -9.08 -8.27 10.90
CA SER A 64 -9.19 -7.08 10.04
C SER A 64 -10.50 -6.35 10.38
N ALA A 65 -10.50 -5.02 10.32
CA ALA A 65 -11.67 -4.19 10.58
C ALA A 65 -11.72 -3.01 9.61
N VAL A 66 -12.93 -2.61 9.23
CA VAL A 66 -13.24 -1.42 8.43
C VAL A 66 -14.32 -0.62 9.17
N SER A 67 -14.13 0.69 9.28
CA SER A 67 -15.12 1.64 9.78
C SER A 67 -15.70 2.47 8.63
N THR A 68 -16.99 2.78 8.71
CA THR A 68 -17.69 3.71 7.80
C THR A 68 -17.94 5.02 8.52
#